data_AF-A0A9D7MG10-F1
#
_entry.id   AF-A0A9D7MG10-F1
#
_cell.length_a   1.000
_cell.length_b   1.000
_cell.length_c   1.000
_cell.angle_alpha   90.00
_cell.angle_beta   90.00
_cell.angle_gamma   90.00
#
_symmetry.space_group_name_H-M   'P 1'
#
loop_
_entity.id
_entity.type
_entity.pdbx_description
1 polymer ?
#
loop_
_entity_poly.entity_id
_entity_poly.type
_entity_poly.pdbx_seq_one_letter_code
_entity_poly.pdbx_strand_id
1 'polypeptide(L)' 'MIKPQQIALQLELTQLFAFYNVINSSAFARRIGMNESLLAQYVLGLKRPSEKQTRRIVQGLRDLGAELLKLDVTP' A
#
# COMPACT_ATOMS: atom_id res chain seq x y z
N MET A 1 17.95 2.43 -30.93
CA MET A 1 16.71 2.81 -30.23
C MET A 1 16.83 2.38 -28.78
N ILE A 2 17.00 3.32 -27.84
CA ILE A 2 17.02 3.00 -26.40
C ILE A 2 15.57 2.96 -25.94
N LYS A 3 15.08 1.79 -25.51
CA LYS A 3 13.77 1.70 -24.85
C LYS A 3 13.92 2.36 -23.48
N PRO A 4 13.04 3.30 -23.09
CA PRO A 4 13.08 3.84 -21.73
C PRO A 4 12.89 2.68 -20.75
N GLN A 5 13.91 2.38 -19.95
CA GLN A 5 13.77 1.47 -18.82
C GLN A 5 12.75 2.11 -17.88
N GLN A 6 11.55 1.53 -17.77
CA GLN A 6 10.64 1.85 -16.69
C GLN A 6 11.31 1.41 -15.39
N ILE A 7 11.91 2.35 -14.68
CA ILE A 7 12.39 2.14 -13.32
C ILE A 7 11.13 1.92 -12.47
N ALA A 8 10.74 0.67 -12.28
CA ALA A 8 9.71 0.31 -11.33
C ALA A 8 10.34 0.46 -9.93
N LEU A 9 9.95 1.51 -9.22
CA LEU A 9 10.37 1.71 -7.83
C LEU A 9 9.77 0.58 -7.00
N GLN A 10 10.56 -0.45 -6.69
CA GLN A 10 10.21 -1.49 -5.73
C GLN A 10 10.45 -0.94 -4.33
N LEU A 11 9.37 -0.51 -3.68
CA LEU A 11 9.41 -0.15 -2.26
C LEU A 11 9.07 -1.37 -1.42
N GLU A 12 9.91 -1.66 -0.43
CA GLU A 12 9.54 -2.54 0.66
C GLU A 12 8.35 -1.95 1.42
N LEU A 13 7.43 -2.78 1.91
CA LEU A 13 6.22 -2.31 2.61
C LEU A 13 6.56 -1.42 3.81
N THR A 14 7.64 -1.72 4.53
CA THR A 14 8.16 -0.88 5.61
C THR A 14 8.48 0.53 5.14
N GLN A 15 9.17 0.67 4.00
CA GLN A 15 9.51 1.97 3.43
C GLN A 15 8.26 2.70 2.94
N LEU A 16 7.33 1.98 2.32
CA LEU A 16 6.08 2.55 1.82
C LEU A 16 5.24 3.16 2.95
N PHE A 17 4.99 2.44 4.03
CA PHE A 17 4.17 2.95 5.14
C PHE A 17 4.93 3.96 6.02
N ALA A 18 6.27 3.92 6.05
CA ALA A 18 7.07 4.97 6.67
C ALA A 18 7.01 6.29 5.87
N PHE A 19 7.12 6.22 4.54
CA PHE A 19 7.11 7.38 3.68
C PHE A 19 5.70 7.98 3.53
N TYR A 20 4.70 7.14 3.28
CA TYR A 20 3.29 7.53 3.18
C TYR A 20 2.57 7.37 4.52
N ASN A 21 3.13 7.95 5.59
CA ASN A 21 2.61 7.85 6.95
C ASN A 21 1.19 8.43 7.14
N VAL A 22 0.69 9.18 6.15
CA VAL A 22 -0.72 9.61 6.06
C VAL A 22 -1.68 8.40 5.97
N ILE A 23 -1.20 7.26 5.49
CA ILE A 23 -1.98 6.01 5.42
C ILE A 23 -1.85 5.28 6.76
N ASN A 24 -2.88 5.40 7.60
CA ASN A 24 -2.97 4.62 8.83
C ASN A 24 -3.08 3.12 8.51
N SER A 25 -2.08 2.33 8.92
CA SER A 25 -2.01 0.89 8.60
C SER A 25 -3.19 0.10 9.17
N SER A 26 -3.66 0.41 10.38
CA SER A 26 -4.79 -0.30 11.00
C SER A 26 -6.10 -0.05 10.25
N ALA A 27 -6.40 1.19 9.90
CA ALA A 27 -7.58 1.53 9.09
C ALA A 27 -7.49 0.91 7.68
N PHE A 28 -6.30 0.97 7.08
CA PHE A 28 -6.06 0.37 5.77
C PHE A 28 -6.23 -1.16 5.78
N ALA A 29 -5.74 -1.85 6.82
CA ALA A 29 -5.92 -3.29 6.99
C ALA A 29 -7.41 -3.67 7.00
N ARG A 30 -8.23 -2.94 7.79
CA ARG A 30 -9.70 -3.16 7.81
C ARG A 30 -10.31 -2.96 6.43
N ARG A 31 -9.96 -1.87 5.74
CA ARG A 31 -10.44 -1.54 4.39
C ARG A 31 -10.19 -2.69 3.41
N ILE A 32 -8.99 -3.27 3.43
CA ILE A 32 -8.65 -4.36 2.51
C ILE A 32 -9.11 -5.74 3.02
N GLY A 33 -9.70 -5.84 4.22
CA GLY A 33 -10.10 -7.07 4.89
C GLY A 33 -8.94 -7.93 5.43
N MET A 34 -7.79 -7.32 5.69
CA MET A 34 -6.62 -7.97 6.29
C MET A 34 -6.65 -7.82 7.81
N ASN A 35 -6.12 -8.80 8.53
CA ASN A 35 -5.91 -8.67 9.97
C ASN A 35 -4.93 -7.52 10.28
N GLU A 36 -5.31 -6.62 11.19
CA GLU A 36 -4.53 -5.42 11.51
C GLU A 36 -3.14 -5.76 12.05
N SER A 37 -3.05 -6.72 12.99
CA SER A 37 -1.78 -7.16 13.55
C SER A 37 -0.88 -7.79 12.51
N LEU A 38 -1.45 -8.52 11.54
CA LEU A 38 -0.69 -9.10 10.43
C LEU A 38 -0.10 -8.01 9.53
N LEU A 39 -0.88 -6.98 9.17
CA LEU A 39 -0.35 -5.88 8.37
C LEU A 39 0.70 -5.08 9.15
N ALA A 40 0.48 -4.84 10.44
CA ALA A 40 1.46 -4.17 11.30
C ALA A 40 2.80 -4.95 11.34
N GLN A 41 2.76 -6.28 11.41
CA GLN A 41 3.96 -7.13 11.32
C GLN A 41 4.68 -6.97 9.97
N TYR A 42 3.95 -6.79 8.87
CA TYR A 42 4.57 -6.50 7.57
C TYR A 42 5.18 -5.09 7.51
N VAL A 43 4.46 -4.08 8.01
CA VAL A 43 4.95 -2.70 8.06
C VAL A 43 6.21 -2.58 8.91
N LEU A 44 6.28 -3.29 10.05
CA LEU A 44 7.45 -3.34 10.91
C LEU A 44 8.58 -4.23 10.37
N GLY A 45 8.38 -4.93 9.25
CA GLY A 45 9.37 -5.84 8.67
C GLY A 45 9.57 -7.15 9.46
N LEU A 46 8.70 -7.42 10.45
CA LEU A 46 8.76 -8.63 11.30
C LEU A 46 8.31 -9.89 10.55
N LYS A 47 7.50 -9.73 9.50
CA LYS A 47 7.09 -10.82 8.60
C LYS A 47 7.17 -10.39 7.15
N ARG A 48 7.40 -11.36 6.27
CA ARG A 48 7.31 -11.18 4.82
C ARG A 48 5.92 -11.61 4.32
N PRO A 49 5.19 -10.74 3.59
CA PRO A 49 3.94 -11.14 2.95
C PRO A 49 4.19 -12.18 1.84
N SER A 50 3.24 -13.09 1.64
CA SER A 50 3.21 -13.89 0.41
C SER A 50 2.80 -13.03 -0.77
N GLU A 51 3.07 -13.47 -2.00
CA GLU A 51 2.67 -12.70 -3.19
C GLU A 51 1.18 -12.37 -3.22
N LYS A 52 0.31 -13.27 -2.74
CA LYS A 52 -1.13 -13.04 -2.65
C LYS A 52 -1.43 -11.86 -1.72
N GLN A 53 -0.75 -11.77 -0.58
CA GLN A 53 -0.93 -10.67 0.36
C GLN A 53 -0.32 -9.37 -0.19
N THR A 54 0.85 -9.43 -0.84
CA THR A 54 1.44 -8.28 -1.53
C THR A 54 0.49 -7.72 -2.58
N ARG A 55 -0.07 -8.58 -3.44
CA ARG A 55 -1.07 -8.17 -4.45
C ARG A 55 -2.30 -7.53 -3.80
N ARG A 56 -2.80 -8.10 -2.70
CA ARG A 56 -3.93 -7.52 -1.95
C ARG A 56 -3.63 -6.12 -1.42
N ILE A 57 -2.46 -5.93 -0.83
CA ILE A 57 -2.03 -4.62 -0.29
C ILE A 57 -1.88 -3.61 -1.42
N VAL A 58 -1.18 -3.97 -2.50
CA VAL A 58 -0.96 -3.09 -3.66
C VAL A 58 -2.29 -2.71 -4.32
N GLN A 59 -3.20 -3.67 -4.49
CA GLN A 59 -4.51 -3.39 -5.08
C GLN A 59 -5.31 -2.44 -4.18
N GLY A 60 -5.34 -2.67 -2.87
CA GLY A 60 -6.03 -1.79 -1.94
C GLY A 60 -5.49 -0.36 -1.93
N LEU A 61 -4.17 -0.18 -2.09
CA LEU A 61 -3.55 1.14 -2.24
C LEU A 61 -3.95 1.82 -3.56
N ARG A 62 -3.98 1.07 -4.66
CA ARG A 62 -4.44 1.58 -5.97
C ARG A 62 -5.90 1.99 -5.93
N ASP A 63 -6.75 1.19 -5.31
CA ASP A 63 -8.18 1.47 -5.16
C ASP A 63 -8.38 2.73 -4.30
N LEU A 64 -7.66 2.85 -3.18
CA LEU A 64 -7.67 4.05 -2.34
C LEU A 64 -7.23 5.28 -3.14
N GLY A 65 -6.13 5.20 -3.89
CA GLY A 65 -5.66 6.30 -4.73
C GLY A 65 -6.70 6.70 -5.79
N ALA A 66 -7.32 5.73 -6.46
CA ALA A 66 -8.35 5.99 -7.47
C ALA A 66 -9.62 6.62 -6.87
N GLU A 67 -9.99 6.27 -5.64
CA GLU A 67 -11.08 6.95 -4.90
C GLU A 67 -10.72 8.38 -4.57
N LEU A 68 -9.52 8.62 -4.05
CA LEU A 68 -9.03 9.97 -3.72
C LEU A 68 -9.03 10.89 -4.94
N LEU A 69 -8.66 10.38 -6.13
CA LEU A 69 -8.66 11.15 -7.38
C LEU A 69 -10.06 11.52 -7.88
N LYS A 70 -11.11 10.83 -7.43
CA LYS A 70 -12.50 11.11 -7.81
C LYS A 70 -13.20 12.07 -6.84
N LEU A 71 -12.53 12.45 -5.75
CA LEU A 71 -13.11 13.36 -4.78
C LEU A 71 -13.26 14.75 -5.42
N ASP A 72 -14.48 15.26 -5.34
CA ASP A 72 -14.77 16.67 -5.48
C ASP A 72 -15.27 17.14 -4.11
N VAL A 73 -14.53 18.04 -3.48
CA VAL A 73 -14.78 18.44 -2.09
C VAL A 73 -15.25 19.88 -2.10
N THR A 74 -16.51 20.09 -1.76
CA THR A 74 -17.08 21.41 -1.48
C THR A 74 -17.12 21.66 0.04
N PRO A 75 -16.79 22.88 0.50
CA PRO A 75 -16.77 23.23 1.92
C PRO A 75 -18.15 23.23 2.58
#